data_AF-A3ITJ7-F1
#
_entry.id   AF-A3ITJ7-F1
#
_cell.length_a   1.000
_cell.length_b   1.000
_cell.length_c   1.000
_cell.angle_alpha   90.00
_cell.angle_beta   90.00
_cell.angle_gamma   90.00
#
_symmetry.space_group_name_H-M   'P 1'
#
loop_
_entity.id
_entity.type
_entity.pdbx_description
1 polymer ?
#
loop_
_entity_poly.entity_id
_entity_poly.type
_entity_poly.pdbx_seq_one_letter_code
_entity_poly.pdbx_strand_id
1 'polypeptide(L)'
;MTTEPMSSIPRFDWSANQNLQSEVVVKTINAVEETREALQLLQARKVVILVLDQLSTDKAQRVVDWMAGGTCAIDGQTFWISEKTFIFVPNQVEIKSQRPAPSSASPCLKNSSRDFSNQA
;
A
#
# COMPACT_ATOMS: atom_id res chain seq x y z
N MET A 1 -6.58 -62.67 23.53
CA MET A 1 -5.35 -62.08 22.97
C MET A 1 -5.75 -61.40 21.66
N THR A 2 -6.13 -60.13 21.74
CA THR A 2 -6.61 -59.33 20.61
C THR A 2 -5.44 -58.52 20.04
N THR A 3 -5.17 -58.67 18.75
CA THR A 3 -4.12 -57.97 18.02
C THR A 3 -4.65 -56.65 17.50
N GLU A 4 -4.23 -55.54 18.12
CA GLU A 4 -4.47 -54.19 17.60
C GLU A 4 -3.36 -53.84 16.58
N PRO A 5 -3.67 -53.50 15.32
CA PRO A 5 -2.67 -53.10 14.35
C PRO A 5 -2.19 -51.67 14.60
N MET A 6 -0.87 -51.50 14.73
CA MET A 6 -0.20 -50.20 14.82
C MET A 6 -0.31 -49.43 13.50
N SER A 7 -1.19 -48.44 13.41
CA SER A 7 -1.03 -47.34 12.45
C SER A 7 -1.85 -46.10 12.84
N SER A 8 -1.33 -45.32 13.78
CA SER A 8 -1.78 -43.94 14.00
C SER A 8 -0.60 -43.00 13.83
N ILE A 9 -0.09 -42.91 12.60
CA ILE A 9 0.76 -41.78 12.21
C ILE A 9 -0.19 -40.57 12.12
N PRO A 10 -0.03 -39.52 12.94
CA PRO A 10 -0.87 -38.34 12.81
C PRO A 10 -0.66 -37.75 11.42
N ARG A 11 -1.75 -37.58 10.67
CA ARG A 11 -1.71 -36.84 9.40
C ARG A 11 -1.20 -35.44 9.72
N PHE A 12 0.00 -35.13 9.25
CA PHE A 12 0.52 -33.78 9.22
C PHE A 12 -0.43 -32.94 8.36
N ASP A 13 -1.20 -32.07 9.01
CA ASP A 13 -2.14 -31.19 8.33
C ASP A 13 -1.37 -30.04 7.66
N TRP A 14 -1.17 -30.15 6.34
CA TRP A 14 -0.61 -29.09 5.49
C TRP A 14 -1.54 -27.86 5.40
N SER A 15 -2.75 -27.91 5.93
CA SER A 15 -3.75 -26.84 5.87
C SER A 15 -3.52 -25.79 6.96
N ALA A 16 -2.29 -25.29 7.08
CA ALA A 16 -2.12 -23.92 7.55
C ALA A 16 -2.67 -23.02 6.44
N ASN A 17 -4.00 -22.85 6.44
CA ASN A 17 -4.70 -21.83 5.68
C ASN A 17 -4.25 -20.48 6.27
N GLN A 18 -3.03 -20.06 5.91
CA GLN A 18 -2.61 -18.68 6.01
C GLN A 18 -3.58 -17.93 5.12
N ASN A 19 -4.57 -17.34 5.76
CA ASN A 19 -5.63 -16.60 5.12
C ASN A 19 -5.00 -15.48 4.27
N LEU A 20 -4.70 -15.78 3.00
CA LEU A 20 -4.13 -14.87 2.00
C LEU A 20 -5.20 -13.88 1.51
N GLN A 21 -6.06 -13.38 2.41
CA GLN A 21 -7.00 -12.34 2.05
C GLN A 21 -6.20 -11.09 1.75
N SER A 22 -6.17 -10.72 0.48
CA SER A 22 -5.63 -9.44 0.05
C SER A 22 -6.55 -8.35 0.59
N GLU A 23 -6.15 -7.74 1.70
CA GLU A 23 -6.87 -6.66 2.35
C GLU A 23 -6.45 -5.31 1.76
N VAL A 24 -7.44 -4.47 1.46
CA VAL A 24 -7.24 -3.09 1.02
C VAL A 24 -7.74 -2.16 2.12
N VAL A 25 -6.87 -1.27 2.60
CA VAL A 25 -7.17 -0.32 3.66
C VAL A 25 -7.17 1.09 3.11
N VAL A 26 -8.27 1.81 3.27
CA VAL A 26 -8.36 3.24 2.96
C VAL A 26 -8.14 4.04 4.24
N LYS A 27 -7.21 4.98 4.22
CA LYS A 27 -6.88 5.81 5.37
C LYS A 27 -6.78 7.29 5.00
N THR A 28 -7.55 8.11 5.70
CA THR A 28 -7.41 9.57 5.67
C THR A 28 -6.39 9.97 6.70
N ILE A 29 -5.35 10.71 6.29
CA ILE A 29 -4.27 11.17 7.17
C ILE A 29 -4.55 12.61 7.58
N ASN A 30 -4.71 12.86 8.88
CA ASN A 30 -4.92 14.19 9.43
C ASN A 30 -3.62 14.77 10.02
N ALA A 31 -2.73 13.89 10.46
CA ALA A 31 -1.43 14.24 11.01
C ALA A 31 -0.31 13.38 10.40
N VAL A 32 0.88 13.97 10.29
CA VAL A 32 2.05 13.35 9.63
C VAL A 32 2.53 12.10 10.38
N GLU A 33 2.29 12.04 11.68
CA GLU A 33 2.63 10.96 12.60
C GLU A 33 1.86 9.66 12.28
N GLU A 34 0.65 9.75 11.71
CA GLU A 34 -0.18 8.60 11.33
C GLU A 34 0.43 7.79 10.18
N THR A 35 1.42 8.34 9.48
CA THR A 35 2.15 7.64 8.41
C THR A 35 2.81 6.36 8.92
N ARG A 36 3.24 6.32 10.18
CA ARG A 36 3.85 5.12 10.77
C ARG A 36 2.88 3.94 10.75
N GLU A 37 1.60 4.19 11.07
CA GLU A 37 0.57 3.16 11.04
C GLU A 37 0.29 2.71 9.61
N ALA A 38 0.30 3.63 8.63
CA ALA A 38 0.17 3.29 7.22
C ALA A 38 1.31 2.39 6.73
N LEU A 39 2.55 2.67 7.14
CA LEU A 39 3.71 1.82 6.85
C LEU A 39 3.58 0.43 7.50
N GLN A 40 3.04 0.33 8.71
CA GLN A 40 2.80 -0.95 9.37
C GLN A 40 1.76 -1.80 8.62
N LEU A 41 0.71 -1.18 8.09
CA LEU A 41 -0.27 -1.86 7.23
C LEU A 41 0.39 -2.41 5.96
N LEU A 42 1.26 -1.62 5.34
CA LEU A 42 2.01 -2.05 4.15
C LEU A 42 2.96 -3.22 4.47
N GLN A 43 3.65 -3.19 5.62
CA GLN A 43 4.47 -4.31 6.11
C GLN A 43 3.66 -5.57 6.41
N ALA A 44 2.41 -5.41 6.85
CA ALA A 44 1.45 -6.49 7.04
C ALA A 44 0.88 -7.03 5.71
N ARG A 45 1.48 -6.67 4.56
CA ARG A 45 1.11 -7.09 3.20
C ARG A 45 -0.29 -6.64 2.77
N LYS A 46 -0.76 -5.51 3.32
CA LYS A 46 -2.05 -4.90 2.93
C LYS A 46 -1.81 -3.80 1.89
N VAL A 47 -2.73 -3.66 0.95
CA VAL A 47 -2.75 -2.50 0.05
C VAL A 47 -3.28 -1.30 0.84
N VAL A 48 -2.60 -0.16 0.75
CA VAL A 48 -2.97 1.05 1.50
C VAL A 48 -3.30 2.18 0.53
N ILE A 49 -4.51 2.73 0.64
CA ILE A 49 -4.95 3.92 -0.07
C ILE A 49 -4.90 5.09 0.91
N LEU A 50 -4.08 6.09 0.63
CA LEU A 50 -3.96 7.29 1.45
C LEU A 50 -4.70 8.47 0.83
N VAL A 51 -5.55 9.11 1.63
CA VAL A 51 -6.20 10.38 1.33
C VAL A 51 -5.56 11.46 2.22
N LEU A 52 -4.96 12.47 1.59
CA LEU A 52 -4.13 13.48 2.26
C LEU A 52 -4.74 14.89 2.23
N ASP A 53 -6.04 15.00 1.92
CA ASP A 53 -6.74 16.29 1.74
C ASP A 53 -6.61 17.22 2.96
N GLN A 54 -6.53 16.63 4.15
CA GLN A 54 -6.44 17.32 5.44
C GLN A 54 -5.03 17.86 5.74
N LEU A 55 -4.02 17.49 4.97
CA LEU A 55 -2.65 17.97 5.12
C LEU A 55 -2.35 19.11 4.12
N SER A 56 -1.51 20.05 4.54
CA SER A 56 -0.88 21.00 3.60
C SER A 56 0.02 20.27 2.60
N THR A 57 0.22 20.83 1.42
CA THR A 57 1.00 20.20 0.34
C THR A 57 2.40 19.77 0.81
N ASP A 58 3.09 20.61 1.60
CA ASP A 58 4.43 20.28 2.13
C ASP A 58 4.41 19.06 3.06
N LYS A 59 3.38 18.95 3.91
CA LYS A 59 3.21 17.82 4.82
C LYS A 59 2.81 16.56 4.06
N ALA A 60 1.85 16.69 3.14
CA ALA A 60 1.41 15.60 2.29
C ALA A 60 2.58 15.03 1.46
N GLN A 61 3.45 15.89 0.93
CA GLN A 61 4.64 15.47 0.18
C GLN A 61 5.57 14.61 1.05
N ARG A 62 5.84 15.04 2.29
CA ARG A 62 6.66 14.25 3.24
C ARG A 62 6.05 12.88 3.53
N VAL A 63 4.72 12.81 3.72
CA VAL A 63 4.00 11.54 3.92
C VAL A 63 4.16 10.63 2.71
N VAL A 64 3.98 11.17 1.51
CA VAL A 64 4.15 10.43 0.25
C VAL A 64 5.59 9.94 0.09
N ASP A 65 6.60 10.76 0.37
CA ASP A 65 8.01 10.37 0.25
C ASP A 65 8.34 9.20 1.19
N TRP A 66 7.85 9.23 2.43
CA TRP A 66 8.05 8.13 3.37
C TRP A 66 7.35 6.85 2.93
N MET A 67 6.11 6.96 2.46
CA MET A 67 5.35 5.80 1.99
C MET A 67 5.93 5.21 0.71
N ALA A 68 6.34 6.06 -0.25
CA ALA A 68 7.01 5.64 -1.48
C ALA A 68 8.36 4.99 -1.17
N GLY A 69 9.14 5.56 -0.24
CA GLY A 69 10.38 4.95 0.24
C GLY A 69 10.16 3.58 0.90
N GLY A 70 9.17 3.47 1.78
CA GLY A 70 8.80 2.20 2.40
C GLY A 70 8.27 1.15 1.41
N THR A 71 7.52 1.59 0.40
CA THR A 71 7.00 0.72 -0.67
C THR A 71 8.12 0.24 -1.58
N CYS A 72 9.03 1.12 -1.98
CA CYS A 72 10.19 0.79 -2.79
C CYS A 72 11.10 -0.22 -2.06
N ALA A 73 11.26 -0.09 -0.73
CA ALA A 73 12.10 -0.98 0.06
C ALA A 73 11.57 -2.43 0.13
N ILE A 74 10.30 -2.66 -0.19
CA ILE A 74 9.67 -3.99 -0.22
C ILE A 74 9.34 -4.45 -1.65
N ASP A 75 9.97 -3.84 -2.66
CA ASP A 75 9.69 -4.08 -4.09
C ASP A 75 8.20 -3.90 -4.47
N GLY A 76 7.52 -3.01 -3.76
CA GLY A 76 6.11 -2.68 -4.00
C GLY A 76 5.92 -1.68 -5.13
N GLN A 77 4.66 -1.38 -5.42
CA GLN A 77 4.23 -0.42 -6.44
C GLN A 77 3.47 0.74 -5.82
N THR A 78 3.67 1.95 -6.34
CA THR A 78 2.95 3.15 -5.93
C THR A 78 2.15 3.71 -7.11
N PHE A 79 0.89 4.05 -6.88
CA PHE A 79 0.01 4.65 -7.87
C PHE A 79 -0.49 6.00 -7.38
N TRP A 80 -0.32 7.01 -8.22
CA TRP A 80 -0.93 8.33 -8.01
C TRP A 80 -2.27 8.38 -8.75
N ILE A 81 -3.37 8.38 -7.99
CA ILE A 81 -4.71 8.26 -8.59
C ILE A 81 -5.48 9.58 -8.65
N SER A 82 -5.20 10.52 -7.75
CA SER A 82 -5.77 11.87 -7.69
C SER A 82 -4.80 12.82 -6.96
N GLU A 83 -5.00 14.14 -7.02
CA GLU A 83 -4.09 15.17 -6.49
C GLU A 83 -3.47 14.79 -5.15
N LYS A 84 -4.29 14.51 -4.11
CA LYS A 84 -3.84 14.09 -2.78
C LYS A 84 -4.26 12.67 -2.40
N THR A 85 -4.38 11.78 -3.39
CA THR A 85 -4.76 10.38 -3.17
C THR A 85 -3.80 9.41 -3.85
N PHE A 86 -3.26 8.48 -3.06
CA PHE A 86 -2.22 7.55 -3.46
C PHE A 86 -2.56 6.12 -3.05
N ILE A 87 -2.12 5.15 -3.85
CA ILE A 87 -2.21 3.72 -3.53
C ILE A 87 -0.79 3.17 -3.38
N PHE A 88 -0.54 2.45 -2.30
CA PHE A 88 0.70 1.75 -2.02
C PHE A 88 0.42 0.25 -1.94
N VAL A 89 1.13 -0.52 -2.76
CA VAL A 89 0.83 -1.92 -3.04
C VAL A 89 2.09 -2.73 -2.74
N PRO A 90 2.03 -3.75 -1.86
CA PRO A 90 3.16 -4.62 -1.58
C PRO A 90 3.40 -5.61 -2.73
N ASN A 91 4.59 -6.22 -2.80
CA ASN A 91 5.00 -7.05 -3.94
C ASN A 91 4.17 -8.33 -4.18
N GLN A 92 3.32 -8.73 -3.22
CA GLN A 92 2.47 -9.92 -3.32
C GLN A 92 1.12 -9.65 -4.00
N VAL A 93 0.84 -8.42 -4.44
CA VAL A 93 -0.43 -8.03 -5.05
C VAL A 93 -0.20 -7.51 -6.47
N GLU A 94 -0.87 -8.12 -7.44
CA GLU A 94 -0.86 -7.68 -8.84
C GLU A 94 -1.96 -6.64 -9.08
N ILE A 95 -1.61 -5.49 -9.65
CA ILE A 95 -2.55 -4.42 -9.98
C ILE A 95 -2.70 -4.34 -11.49
N LYS A 96 -3.93 -4.48 -11.98
CA LYS A 96 -4.28 -4.21 -13.38
C LYS A 96 -4.76 -2.76 -13.50
N SER A 97 -3.88 -1.88 -13.94
CA SER A 97 -4.21 -0.48 -14.23
C SER A 97 -4.32 -0.27 -15.73
N GLN A 98 -5.41 0.35 -16.19
CA GLN A 98 -5.51 0.88 -17.56
C GLN A 98 -4.80 2.24 -17.71
N ARG A 99 -4.41 2.85 -16.58
CA ARG A 99 -3.63 4.09 -16.56
C ARG A 99 -2.15 3.73 -16.61
N PRO A 100 -1.35 4.34 -17.50
CA PRO A 100 0.10 4.11 -17.53
C PRO A 100 0.70 4.39 -16.15
N ALA A 101 1.62 3.53 -15.71
CA ALA A 101 2.29 3.70 -14.43
C ALA A 101 3.00 5.07 -14.40
N PRO A 102 2.88 5.86 -13.31
CA PRO A 102 3.57 7.13 -13.21
C PRO A 102 5.09 6.90 -13.31
N SER A 103 5.76 7.64 -14.20
CA SER A 103 7.16 7.41 -14.57
C SER A 103 8.19 7.92 -13.55
N SER A 104 7.79 8.25 -12.32
CA SER A 104 8.70 8.74 -11.27
C SER A 104 8.60 7.90 -10.01
N ALA A 105 9.77 7.47 -9.50
CA ALA A 105 9.88 6.78 -8.22
C ALA A 105 9.42 7.65 -7.02
N SER A 106 9.33 8.96 -7.24
CA SER A 106 8.84 9.94 -6.26
C SER A 106 7.63 10.67 -6.84
N PRO A 107 6.42 10.45 -6.29
CA PRO A 107 5.25 11.24 -6.66
C PRO A 107 5.40 12.67 -6.13
N CYS A 108 5.28 13.67 -7.00
CA CYS A 108 5.38 15.08 -6.60
C CYS A 108 4.02 15.76 -6.66
N LEU A 109 3.57 16.28 -5.52
CA LEU A 109 2.40 17.13 -5.41
C LEU A 109 2.73 18.52 -5.95
N LYS A 110 2.45 18.77 -7.23
CA LYS A 110 2.53 20.13 -7.79
C LYS A 110 1.28 20.91 -7.40
N ASN A 111 1.44 22.07 -6.75
CA ASN A 111 0.35 23.02 -6.60
C ASN A 111 -0.17 23.41 -8.00
N SER A 112 -1.43 23.10 -8.30
CA SER A 112 -2.10 23.36 -9.58
C SER A 112 -2.40 24.84 -9.86
N SER A 113 -1.87 25.79 -9.08
CA SER A 113 -2.19 27.23 -9.21
C SER A 113 -1.32 28.03 -10.21
N ARG A 114 -0.68 27.41 -11.22
CA ARG A 114 0.21 28.14 -12.14
C ARG A 114 -0.01 27.94 -13.65
N ASP A 115 -1.07 27.27 -14.08
CA ASP A 115 -1.30 27.02 -15.51
C ASP A 115 -2.42 27.86 -16.15
N PHE A 116 -2.98 28.87 -15.46
CA PHE A 116 -4.02 29.77 -16.02
C PHE A 116 -3.56 31.19 -16.35
N SER A 117 -2.26 31.50 -16.29
CA SER A 117 -1.73 32.83 -16.61
C SER A 117 -0.74 32.78 -17.77
N ASN A 118 -1.23 32.45 -18.96
CA ASN A 118 -0.74 33.01 -20.24
C ASN A 118 -1.57 32.50 -21.42
N GLN A 119 -2.79 33.04 -21.56
CA GLN A 119 -3.46 33.08 -22.85
C GLN A 119 -4.50 34.22 -22.88
N ALA A 120 -3.99 35.45 -23.07
CA ALA A 120 -4.72 36.58 -23.63
C ALA A 120 -3.70 37.59 -24.17
#